data_AF-A0A067EAA3-F1
#
_entry.id   AF-A0A067EAA3-F1
#
_cell.length_a   1.000
_cell.length_b   1.000
_cell.length_c   1.000
_cell.angle_alpha   90.00
_cell.angle_beta   90.00
_cell.angle_gamma   90.00
#
_symmetry.space_group_name_H-M   'P 1'
#
loop_
_entity.id
_entity.type
_entity.pdbx_description
1 polymer ?
#
loop_
_entity_poly.entity_id
_entity_poly.type
_entity_poly.pdbx_seq_one_letter_code
_entity_poly.pdbx_strand_id
1 'polypeptide(L)' 'KHACISSSIIGWHSTVGRWARVENMTILGEDVHVADEVYSNGAVVLPHKEIKSSIVNPEIVM' A
#
# COMPACT_ATOMS: atom_id res chain seq x y z
N LYS A 1 13.41 7.02 7.36
CA LYS A 1 12.44 8.10 7.04
C LYS A 1 12.18 8.15 5.54
N HIS A 2 11.99 7.00 4.89
CA HIS A 2 11.80 6.96 3.43
C HIS A 2 10.82 5.85 3.11
N ALA A 3 10.00 6.06 2.09
CA ALA A 3 9.17 5.06 1.45
C ALA A 3 9.34 5.26 -0.07
N CYS A 4 9.08 4.22 -0.85
CA CYS A 4 9.12 4.29 -2.30
C CYS A 4 7.72 4.05 -2.84
N ILE A 5 7.22 4.98 -3.64
CA ILE A 5 5.91 4.88 -4.29
C ILE A 5 6.14 5.12 -5.77
N SER A 6 5.78 4.14 -6.61
CA SER A 6 5.87 4.27 -8.07
C SER A 6 4.61 3.72 -8.74
N SER A 7 4.16 4.39 -9.80
CA SER A 7 3.04 3.92 -10.64
C SER A 7 1.81 3.44 -9.84
N SER A 8 1.40 4.20 -8.81
CA SER A 8 0.39 3.78 -7.82
C SER A 8 -0.51 4.95 -7.42
N ILE A 9 -1.72 4.65 -6.94
CA ILE A 9 -2.70 5.63 -6.44
C ILE A 9 -2.79 5.49 -4.92
N ILE A 10 -2.66 6.60 -4.20
CA ILE A 10 -2.75 6.65 -2.74
C ILE A 10 -3.98 7.46 -2.36
N GLY A 11 -4.99 6.81 -1.77
CA GLY A 11 -6.17 7.47 -1.25
C GLY A 11 -5.87 8.40 -0.09
N TRP A 12 -6.74 9.38 0.13
CA TRP A 12 -6.59 10.36 1.21
C TRP A 12 -6.58 9.67 2.59
N HIS A 13 -6.03 10.35 3.60
CA HIS A 13 -5.86 9.83 4.98
C HIS A 13 -4.98 8.57 5.11
N SER A 14 -4.48 8.01 4.00
CA SER A 14 -3.57 6.87 4.04
C SER A 14 -2.18 7.24 4.55
N THR A 15 -1.51 6.26 5.15
CA THR A 15 -0.12 6.38 5.59
C THR A 15 0.73 5.26 5.02
N VAL A 16 1.94 5.59 4.57
CA VAL A 16 2.91 4.59 4.09
C VAL A 16 4.10 4.53 5.04
N GLY A 17 4.36 3.34 5.58
CA GLY A 17 5.42 3.07 6.53
C GLY A 17 6.82 3.29 5.99
N ARG A 18 7.79 3.36 6.89
CA ARG A 18 9.22 3.46 6.59
C ARG A 18 9.68 2.19 5.91
N TRP A 19 10.55 2.34 4.91
CA TRP A 19 11.06 1.25 4.08
C TRP A 19 9.96 0.46 3.35
N ALA A 20 8.73 0.97 3.31
CA ALA A 20 7.68 0.39 2.50
C ALA A 20 7.87 0.76 1.03
N ARG A 21 7.42 -0.14 0.16
CA ARG A 21 7.51 -0.01 -1.29
C ARG A 21 6.16 -0.34 -1.92
N VAL A 22 5.57 0.64 -2.61
CA VAL A 22 4.23 0.57 -3.19
C VAL A 22 4.35 0.76 -4.70
N GLU A 23 4.15 -0.30 -5.47
CA GLU A 23 4.47 -0.32 -6.90
C GLU A 23 3.44 -1.08 -7.75
N ASN A 24 3.65 -1.00 -9.08
CA ASN A 24 2.98 -1.80 -10.11
C ASN A 24 1.44 -1.70 -10.10
N MET A 25 0.90 -0.48 -10.10
CA MET A 25 -0.54 -0.21 -10.02
C MET A 25 -1.16 -0.66 -8.70
N THR A 26 -0.45 -0.44 -7.59
CA THR A 26 -1.11 -0.52 -6.28
C THR A 26 -2.08 0.66 -6.13
N ILE A 27 -3.30 0.38 -5.67
CA ILE A 27 -4.35 1.35 -5.37
C ILE A 27 -4.69 1.21 -3.90
N LEU A 28 -4.46 2.27 -3.11
CA LEU A 28 -4.92 2.36 -1.73
C LEU A 28 -6.21 3.18 -1.69
N GLY A 29 -7.25 2.65 -1.05
CA GLY A 29 -8.47 3.38 -0.72
C GLY A 29 -8.25 4.51 0.28
N GLU A 30 -9.34 5.13 0.72
CA GLU A 30 -9.32 6.07 1.85
C GLU A 30 -8.82 5.38 3.13
N ASP A 31 -7.99 6.09 3.91
CA ASP A 31 -7.62 5.68 5.27
C ASP A 31 -6.99 4.27 5.31
N VAL A 32 -6.01 4.04 4.42
CA VAL A 32 -5.25 2.79 4.38
C VAL A 32 -3.87 2.98 5.02
N HIS A 33 -3.50 2.09 5.93
CA HIS A 33 -2.21 2.13 6.63
C HIS A 33 -1.29 1.00 6.18
N VAL A 34 -0.22 1.33 5.47
CA VAL A 34 0.84 0.38 5.11
C VAL A 34 1.91 0.40 6.19
N ALA A 35 2.21 -0.77 6.78
CA ALA A 35 3.20 -0.88 7.83
C ALA A 35 4.64 -0.64 7.32
N ASP A 36 5.57 -0.46 8.27
CA ASP A 36 7.00 -0.39 7.97
C ASP A 36 7.47 -1.69 7.29
N GLU A 37 8.44 -1.58 6.37
CA GLU A 37 9.09 -2.71 5.68
C GLU A 37 8.15 -3.60 4.84
N VAL A 38 7.00 -3.07 4.41
CA VAL A 38 6.03 -3.76 3.56
C VAL A 38 6.26 -3.48 2.07
N TYR A 39 6.18 -4.53 1.24
CA TYR A 39 6.12 -4.41 -0.22
C TYR A 39 4.69 -4.67 -0.73
N SER A 40 4.14 -3.75 -1.52
CA SER A 40 2.84 -3.89 -2.18
C SER A 40 3.01 -3.84 -3.69
N ASN A 41 2.61 -4.92 -4.36
CA ASN A 41 2.76 -5.13 -5.81
C ASN A 41 1.41 -5.30 -6.49
N GLY A 42 0.90 -4.24 -7.12
CA GLY A 42 -0.38 -4.28 -7.84
C GLY A 42 -1.59 -4.62 -6.99
N ALA A 43 -1.57 -4.27 -5.70
CA ALA A 43 -2.67 -4.54 -4.79
C ALA A 43 -3.80 -3.51 -4.97
N VAL A 44 -5.05 -3.93 -4.88
CA VAL A 44 -6.20 -3.03 -4.75
C VAL A 44 -6.72 -3.14 -3.32
N VAL A 45 -6.54 -2.09 -2.53
CA VAL A 45 -6.81 -2.11 -1.09
C VAL A 45 -8.04 -1.27 -0.81
N LEU A 46 -9.07 -1.90 -0.24
CA LEU A 46 -10.31 -1.20 0.10
C LEU A 46 -10.09 -0.17 1.22
N PRO A 47 -11.01 0.79 1.41
CA PRO A 47 -10.91 1.78 2.48
C PRO A 47 -10.85 1.18 3.88
N HIS A 48 -10.21 1.90 4.81
CA HIS A 48 -10.11 1.54 6.24
C HIS A 48 -9.39 0.20 6.48
N LYS A 49 -8.31 -0.03 5.73
CA LYS A 49 -7.50 -1.26 5.80
C LYS A 49 -6.10 -0.99 6.29
N GLU A 50 -5.50 -2.04 6.84
CA GLU A 50 -4.11 -2.02 7.28
C GLU A 50 -3.35 -3.16 6.61
N ILE A 51 -2.23 -2.84 5.96
CA ILE A 51 -1.35 -3.81 5.31
C ILE A 51 -0.16 -4.05 6.23
N LYS A 52 -0.13 -5.23 6.88
CA LYS A 52 0.95 -5.64 7.80
C LYS A 52 1.97 -6.59 7.17
N SER A 53 1.65 -7.13 6.00
CA SER A 53 2.46 -8.12 5.30
C SER A 53 2.57 -7.77 3.83
N SER A 54 3.69 -8.14 3.22
CA SER A 54 3.93 -7.86 1.80
C SER A 54 2.95 -8.59 0.89
N ILE A 55 2.40 -7.86 -0.08
CA ILE A 55 1.55 -8.35 -1.15
C ILE A 55 2.42 -8.48 -2.38
N VAL A 56 2.84 -9.71 -2.67
CA VAL A 56 3.83 -9.99 -3.73
C VAL A 56 3.16 -10.20 -5.09
N ASN A 57 1.90 -10.63 -5.09
CA ASN A 57 1.09 -10.82 -6.29
C ASN A 57 -0.11 -9.88 -6.25
N PRO A 58 -0.59 -9.39 -7.41
CA PRO A 58 -1.79 -8.57 -7.47
C PRO A 58 -3.00 -9.27 -6.83
N GLU A 59 -3.63 -8.61 -5.86
CA GLU A 59 -4.83 -9.10 -5.19
C GLU A 59 -5.71 -7.94 -4.70
N ILE A 60 -6.96 -8.25 -4.33
CA ILE A 60 -7.87 -7.29 -3.70
C ILE A 60 -7.87 -7.55 -2.19
N VAL A 61 -7.41 -6.57 -1.40
CA VAL A 61 -7.46 -6.60 0.06
C VAL A 61 -8.81 -6.04 0.51
N MET A 62 -9.67 -6.93 1.01
CA MET A 62 -11.06 -6.63 1.38
C MET A 62 -11.26 -6.19 2.82
#